data_AF-A0A433QUB2-F1
#
_entry.id   AF-A0A433QUB2-F1
#
_cell.length_a   1.000
_cell.length_b   1.000
_cell.length_c   1.000
_cell.angle_alpha   90.00
_cell.angle_beta   90.00
_cell.angle_gamma   90.00
#
_symmetry.space_group_name_H-M   'P 1'
#
loop_
_entity.id
_entity.type
_entity.pdbx_description
1 polymer ?
#
loop_
_entity_poly.entity_id
_entity_poly.type
_entity_poly.pdbx_seq_one_letter_code
_entity_poly.pdbx_strand_id
1 'polypeptide(L)'
;MTDTVRILKDIVAGLPQTDGVMSAHLNPVEQVLCVDNVVNPTSLQAHLALLRWLDGLEIPDKMLDTIYLVKAELRYLHWLNYLNQRKPTQQEMIVPPIDVACIWHAHLLSPYRYYEDLLRLYPTSEHMLDYVFPLEKLVRYNIIYTSNIVMQPSHWMSATLINPPPFFCSTVSRPQHKVIASGYQIDLPSEITWLEYTGNEPYVLALNDITTRLVAFSCPWCSKQSEIQWETWARVKTQKGLSFRCQHCTAKCNADTLSGRRFLDDVALYRRDRTRFLAYIHLFLRI
;
A
#
# COMPACT_ATOMS: atom_id res chain seq x y z
N MET A 1 11.99 -1.16 -59.78
CA MET A 1 11.60 -1.36 -58.37
C MET A 1 10.42 -2.33 -58.31
N THR A 2 10.60 -3.54 -58.83
CA THR A 2 9.46 -4.44 -59.13
C THR A 2 9.71 -5.90 -58.73
N ASP A 3 10.87 -6.20 -58.14
CA ASP A 3 11.28 -7.58 -57.81
C ASP A 3 11.15 -7.94 -56.32
N THR A 4 10.94 -6.97 -55.42
CA THR A 4 10.78 -7.23 -53.97
C THR A 4 9.34 -7.59 -53.56
N VAL A 5 8.34 -7.23 -54.37
CA VAL A 5 6.91 -7.46 -54.07
C VAL A 5 6.48 -8.90 -54.38
N ARG A 6 7.25 -9.63 -55.19
CA ARG A 6 6.90 -10.99 -55.64
C ARG A 6 7.32 -12.07 -54.64
N ILE A 7 8.45 -11.87 -53.96
CA ILE A 7 9.01 -12.82 -52.97
C ILE A 7 8.12 -12.90 -51.70
N LEU A 8 7.42 -11.83 -51.33
CA LEU A 8 6.55 -11.79 -50.16
C LEU A 8 5.19 -12.48 -50.36
N LYS A 9 4.74 -12.66 -51.60
CA LYS A 9 3.44 -13.32 -51.87
C LYS A 9 3.55 -14.85 -51.86
N ASP A 10 4.71 -15.40 -52.23
CA ASP A 10 4.90 -16.84 -52.33
C ASP A 10 5.14 -17.51 -50.96
N ILE A 11 5.58 -16.76 -49.94
CA ILE A 11 5.76 -17.26 -48.56
C ILE A 11 4.40 -17.42 -47.84
N VAL A 12 3.42 -16.57 -48.16
CA VAL A 12 2.09 -16.58 -47.52
C VAL A 12 1.20 -17.71 -48.06
N ALA A 13 1.49 -18.24 -49.26
CA ALA A 13 0.68 -19.28 -49.89
C ALA A 13 0.98 -20.72 -49.41
N GLY A 14 1.94 -20.91 -48.49
CA GLY A 14 2.52 -22.23 -48.18
C GLY A 14 2.23 -22.83 -46.79
N LEU A 15 1.38 -22.23 -45.94
CA LEU A 15 1.17 -22.75 -44.57
C LEU A 15 -0.18 -23.48 -44.40
N PRO A 16 -0.21 -24.66 -43.74
CA PRO A 16 -1.42 -25.48 -43.63
C PRO A 16 -2.47 -24.82 -42.71
N GLN A 17 -3.75 -24.98 -43.08
CA GLN A 17 -4.86 -24.73 -42.17
C GLN A 17 -4.91 -25.86 -41.14
N THR A 18 -4.70 -25.53 -39.86
CA THR A 18 -5.02 -26.44 -38.75
C THR A 18 -5.90 -25.70 -37.75
N ASP A 19 -7.16 -26.13 -37.70
CA ASP A 19 -8.06 -25.94 -36.57
C ASP A 19 -7.41 -26.55 -35.32
N GLY A 20 -7.28 -25.78 -34.24
CA GLY A 20 -6.74 -26.33 -32.99
C GLY A 20 -6.26 -25.28 -31.99
N VAL A 21 -6.98 -25.21 -30.87
CA VAL A 21 -6.63 -24.56 -29.60
C VAL A 21 -5.13 -24.71 -29.26
N MET A 22 -4.38 -23.63 -29.00
CA MET A 22 -3.26 -23.64 -28.03
C MET A 22 -2.59 -22.28 -27.75
N SER A 23 -2.42 -22.04 -26.44
CA SER A 23 -1.24 -21.51 -25.74
C SER A 23 -0.69 -20.12 -26.10
N ALA A 24 -1.04 -19.13 -25.28
CA ALA A 24 -0.41 -17.81 -25.26
C ALA A 24 0.97 -17.84 -24.58
N HIS A 25 1.97 -18.42 -25.25
CA HIS A 25 3.37 -18.06 -25.00
C HIS A 25 3.72 -16.89 -25.91
N LEU A 26 3.59 -15.67 -25.39
CA LEU A 26 4.00 -14.46 -26.11
C LEU A 26 5.52 -14.37 -26.15
N ASN A 27 6.04 -14.17 -27.37
CA ASN A 27 7.44 -13.99 -27.72
C ASN A 27 7.93 -12.63 -27.12
N PRO A 28 9.06 -12.57 -26.39
CA PRO A 28 9.42 -11.41 -25.57
C PRO A 28 9.91 -10.16 -26.33
N VAL A 29 9.84 -10.12 -27.67
CA VAL A 29 10.46 -9.06 -28.49
C VAL A 29 9.45 -8.02 -29.02
N GLU A 30 8.14 -8.21 -28.84
CA GLU A 30 7.11 -7.29 -29.38
C GLU A 30 6.13 -6.73 -28.35
N GLN A 31 6.53 -6.57 -27.09
CA GLN A 31 5.79 -5.68 -26.19
C GLN A 31 6.14 -4.21 -26.53
N VAL A 32 5.59 -3.72 -27.64
CA VAL A 32 5.55 -2.29 -27.91
C VAL A 32 4.71 -1.67 -26.79
N LEU A 33 5.37 -0.93 -25.89
CA LEU A 33 4.72 -0.12 -24.86
C LEU A 33 3.82 0.92 -25.54
N CYS A 34 2.56 0.56 -25.74
CA CYS A 34 1.54 1.51 -26.18
C CYS A 34 1.23 2.46 -25.02
N VAL A 35 1.78 3.66 -25.07
CA VAL A 35 1.65 4.68 -24.01
C VAL A 35 0.18 5.00 -23.72
N ASP A 36 -0.68 5.00 -24.74
CA ASP A 36 -2.10 5.32 -24.63
C ASP A 36 -2.90 4.29 -23.80
N ASN A 37 -2.42 3.05 -23.72
CA ASN A 37 -3.02 2.01 -22.88
C ASN A 37 -2.55 2.12 -21.41
N VAL A 38 -1.42 2.77 -21.16
CA VAL A 38 -0.82 2.93 -19.82
C VAL A 38 -1.25 4.25 -19.18
N VAL A 39 -1.35 5.31 -19.97
CA VAL A 39 -1.73 6.66 -19.53
C VAL A 39 -3.02 7.07 -20.26
N ASN A 40 -4.14 6.89 -19.58
CA ASN A 40 -5.45 7.31 -20.06
C ASN A 40 -6.08 8.33 -19.09
N PRO A 41 -7.14 9.08 -19.48
CA PRO A 41 -7.76 10.09 -18.62
C PRO A 41 -8.23 9.55 -17.27
N THR A 42 -8.72 8.32 -17.23
CA THR A 42 -9.15 7.64 -15.99
C THR A 42 -7.97 7.41 -15.04
N SER A 43 -6.87 6.87 -15.56
CA SER A 43 -5.62 6.66 -14.83
C SER A 43 -5.05 7.98 -14.33
N LEU A 44 -5.02 9.03 -15.16
CA LEU A 44 -4.55 10.36 -14.76
C LEU A 44 -5.41 10.95 -13.64
N GLN A 45 -6.74 10.89 -13.79
CA GLN A 45 -7.66 11.38 -12.76
C GLN A 45 -7.48 10.62 -11.45
N ALA A 46 -7.24 9.30 -11.51
CA ALA A 46 -7.02 8.49 -10.35
C ALA A 46 -5.69 8.82 -9.64
N HIS A 47 -4.62 9.03 -10.39
CA HIS A 47 -3.34 9.51 -9.84
C HIS A 47 -3.49 10.88 -9.17
N LEU A 48 -4.19 11.84 -9.79
CA LEU A 48 -4.42 13.15 -9.20
C LEU A 48 -5.25 13.08 -7.91
N ALA A 49 -6.26 12.20 -7.86
CA ALA A 49 -7.02 11.96 -6.65
C ALA A 49 -6.15 11.36 -5.53
N LEU A 50 -5.31 10.37 -5.86
CA LEU A 50 -4.34 9.80 -4.93
C LEU A 50 -3.41 10.88 -4.36
N LEU A 51 -2.79 11.70 -5.21
CA LEU A 51 -1.87 12.76 -4.77
C LEU A 51 -2.54 13.74 -3.79
N ARG A 52 -3.80 14.14 -4.05
CA ARG A 52 -4.58 14.99 -3.14
C ARG A 52 -4.86 14.33 -1.80
N TRP A 53 -5.03 13.02 -1.77
CA TRP A 53 -5.22 12.29 -0.52
C TRP A 53 -3.94 12.17 0.26
N LEU A 54 -2.81 11.90 -0.42
CA LEU A 54 -1.49 11.87 0.21
C LEU A 54 -1.12 13.21 0.82
N ASP A 55 -1.38 14.31 0.12
CA ASP A 55 -1.24 15.68 0.63
C ASP A 55 -2.09 15.89 1.91
N GLY A 56 -3.32 15.37 1.92
CA GLY A 56 -4.21 15.43 3.08
C GLY A 56 -3.84 14.51 4.25
N LEU A 57 -2.79 13.67 4.14
CA LEU A 57 -2.29 12.85 5.25
C LEU A 57 -1.25 13.56 6.11
N GLU A 58 -0.68 14.68 5.63
CA GLU A 58 0.37 15.40 6.36
C GLU A 58 -0.17 15.91 7.71
N ILE A 59 0.52 15.55 8.79
CA ILE A 59 0.19 16.02 10.13
C ILE A 59 1.11 17.21 10.47
N PRO A 60 0.56 18.39 10.85
CA PRO A 60 1.39 19.56 11.16
C PRO A 60 2.41 19.35 12.28
N ASP A 61 2.10 18.50 13.26
CA ASP A 61 3.05 18.11 14.29
C ASP A 61 4.03 17.07 13.76
N LYS A 62 5.30 17.47 13.62
CA LYS A 62 6.37 16.65 13.05
C LYS A 62 6.58 15.32 13.77
N MET A 63 6.40 15.27 15.10
CA MET A 63 6.60 14.05 15.87
C MET A 63 5.45 13.08 15.62
N LEU A 64 4.21 13.57 15.64
CA LEU A 64 3.02 12.77 15.31
C LEU A 64 3.06 12.29 13.85
N ASP A 65 3.49 13.14 12.93
CA ASP A 65 3.69 12.77 11.52
C ASP A 65 4.73 11.66 11.36
N THR A 66 5.87 11.79 12.06
CA THR A 66 6.89 10.74 12.07
C THR A 66 6.36 9.42 12.64
N ILE A 67 5.58 9.47 13.72
CA ILE A 67 4.95 8.26 14.27
C ILE A 67 3.97 7.67 13.26
N TYR A 68 3.14 8.50 12.62
CA TYR A 68 2.17 8.09 11.62
C TYR A 68 2.84 7.30 10.49
N LEU A 69 3.93 7.84 9.92
CA LEU A 69 4.69 7.18 8.86
C LEU A 69 5.31 5.85 9.31
N VAL A 70 5.87 5.79 10.53
CA VAL A 70 6.44 4.55 11.09
C VAL A 70 5.35 3.50 11.37
N LYS A 71 4.14 3.91 11.75
CA LYS A 71 2.99 3.01 11.90
C LYS A 71 2.49 2.51 10.55
N ALA A 72 2.39 3.39 9.56
CA ALA A 72 2.01 3.04 8.20
C ALA A 72 2.99 2.01 7.60
N GLU A 73 4.30 2.15 7.86
CA GLU A 73 5.32 1.16 7.47
C GLU A 73 5.00 -0.24 8.04
N LEU A 74 4.67 -0.32 9.33
CA LEU A 74 4.35 -1.59 9.98
C LEU A 74 3.03 -2.18 9.48
N ARG A 75 2.02 -1.34 9.23
CA ARG A 75 0.74 -1.76 8.64
C ARG A 75 0.91 -2.24 7.20
N TYR A 76 1.83 -1.67 6.45
CA TYR A 76 2.19 -2.17 5.12
C TYR A 76 2.76 -3.58 5.16
N LEU A 77 3.51 -3.96 6.20
CA LEU A 77 3.92 -5.35 6.39
C LEU A 77 2.73 -6.28 6.66
N HIS A 78 1.74 -5.83 7.44
CA HIS A 78 0.50 -6.59 7.63
C HIS A 78 -0.26 -6.77 6.31
N TRP A 79 -0.30 -5.73 5.47
CA TRP A 79 -0.89 -5.79 4.14
C TRP A 79 -0.19 -6.82 3.23
N LEU A 80 1.14 -6.81 3.17
CA LEU A 80 1.87 -7.80 2.38
C LEU A 80 1.66 -9.23 2.90
N ASN A 81 1.60 -9.41 4.22
CA ASN A 81 1.28 -10.71 4.82
C ASN A 81 -0.14 -11.17 4.50
N TYR A 82 -1.11 -10.25 4.47
CA TYR A 82 -2.47 -10.52 4.04
C TYR A 82 -2.50 -11.04 2.60
N LEU A 83 -1.86 -10.34 1.67
CA LEU A 83 -1.80 -10.73 0.25
C LEU A 83 -1.17 -12.12 0.09
N ASN A 84 -0.02 -12.35 0.73
CA ASN A 84 0.70 -13.62 0.65
C ASN A 84 -0.10 -14.82 1.23
N GLN A 85 -0.87 -14.59 2.30
CA GLN A 85 -1.62 -15.65 2.98
C GLN A 85 -2.97 -15.93 2.31
N ARG A 86 -3.71 -14.88 1.96
CA ARG A 86 -5.06 -15.00 1.39
C ARG A 86 -5.05 -15.25 -0.11
N LYS A 87 -3.98 -14.82 -0.80
CA LYS A 87 -3.81 -14.94 -2.26
C LYS A 87 -5.06 -14.51 -3.05
N PRO A 88 -5.67 -13.35 -2.73
CA PRO A 88 -6.85 -12.91 -3.47
C PRO A 88 -6.51 -12.74 -4.94
N THR A 89 -7.48 -12.96 -5.84
CA THR A 89 -7.35 -12.49 -7.22
C THR A 89 -7.28 -10.95 -7.24
N GLN A 90 -6.82 -10.37 -8.36
CA GLN A 90 -6.76 -8.91 -8.51
C GLN A 90 -8.13 -8.23 -8.32
N GLN A 91 -9.22 -8.92 -8.69
CA GLN A 91 -10.59 -8.46 -8.53
C GLN A 91 -11.08 -8.57 -7.09
N GLU A 92 -10.70 -9.62 -6.36
CA GLU A 92 -11.06 -9.84 -4.95
C GLU A 92 -10.18 -9.05 -3.98
N MET A 93 -9.01 -8.59 -4.42
CA MET A 93 -8.12 -7.79 -3.57
C MET A 93 -8.86 -6.52 -3.11
N ILE A 94 -8.97 -6.39 -1.78
CA ILE A 94 -9.59 -5.25 -1.12
C ILE A 94 -8.80 -3.97 -1.38
N VAL A 95 -9.40 -2.83 -1.06
CA VAL A 95 -8.71 -1.54 -1.08
C VAL A 95 -7.84 -1.44 0.17
N PRO A 96 -6.52 -1.18 0.06
CA PRO A 96 -5.68 -0.99 1.23
C PRO A 96 -6.08 0.28 1.99
N PRO A 97 -5.91 0.32 3.33
CA PRO A 97 -5.94 1.58 4.07
C PRO A 97 -5.12 2.68 3.41
N ILE A 98 -5.55 3.94 3.49
CA ILE A 98 -4.91 5.04 2.74
C ILE A 98 -3.43 5.24 3.10
N ASP A 99 -3.07 5.03 4.37
CA ASP A 99 -1.69 5.09 4.86
C ASP A 99 -0.84 3.93 4.31
N VAL A 100 -1.42 2.73 4.26
CA VAL A 100 -0.80 1.55 3.64
C VAL A 100 -0.63 1.76 2.14
N ALA A 101 -1.64 2.34 1.47
CA ALA A 101 -1.60 2.67 0.06
C ALA A 101 -0.49 3.68 -0.24
N CYS A 102 -0.28 4.67 0.63
CA CYS A 102 0.82 5.62 0.55
C CYS A 102 2.19 4.92 0.57
N ILE A 103 2.44 4.05 1.55
CA ILE A 103 3.70 3.32 1.66
C ILE A 103 3.90 2.35 0.48
N TRP A 104 2.85 1.64 0.07
CA TRP A 104 2.92 0.73 -1.08
C TRP A 104 3.23 1.49 -2.37
N HIS A 105 2.54 2.61 -2.63
CA HIS A 105 2.81 3.45 -3.78
C HIS A 105 4.26 3.97 -3.77
N ALA A 106 4.75 4.47 -2.63
CA ALA A 106 6.14 4.91 -2.49
C ALA A 106 7.14 3.77 -2.74
N HIS A 107 6.84 2.54 -2.31
CA HIS A 107 7.68 1.37 -2.57
C HIS A 107 7.76 1.04 -4.07
N LEU A 108 6.64 1.15 -4.78
CA LEU A 108 6.58 0.90 -6.23
C LEU A 108 7.40 1.91 -7.05
N LEU A 109 7.67 3.11 -6.52
CA LEU A 109 8.54 4.11 -7.18
C LEU A 109 10.02 3.66 -7.26
N SER A 110 10.41 2.61 -6.54
CA SER A 110 11.74 2.01 -6.61
C SER A 110 11.63 0.53 -7.01
N PRO A 111 11.36 0.23 -8.30
CA PRO A 111 10.96 -1.10 -8.76
C PRO A 111 11.98 -2.21 -8.44
N TYR A 112 13.28 -1.90 -8.48
CA TYR A 112 14.31 -2.87 -8.11
C TYR A 112 14.25 -3.24 -6.62
N ARG A 113 14.04 -2.24 -5.75
CA ARG A 113 13.86 -2.47 -4.30
C ARG A 113 12.58 -3.24 -4.00
N TYR A 114 11.49 -2.89 -4.68
CA TYR A 114 10.22 -3.63 -4.60
C TYR A 114 10.39 -5.11 -4.91
N TYR A 115 11.05 -5.40 -6.03
CA TYR A 115 11.34 -6.77 -6.44
C TYR A 115 12.22 -7.53 -5.43
N GLU A 116 13.35 -6.93 -5.01
CA GLU A 116 14.25 -7.53 -4.03
C GLU A 116 13.56 -7.82 -2.69
N ASP A 117 12.77 -6.86 -2.18
CA ASP A 117 12.12 -6.98 -0.89
C ASP A 117 11.03 -8.06 -0.91
N LEU A 118 10.25 -8.17 -1.99
CA LEU A 118 9.23 -9.22 -2.09
C LEU A 118 9.84 -10.62 -2.19
N LEU A 119 10.91 -10.79 -2.97
CA LEU A 119 11.61 -12.09 -3.02
C LEU A 119 12.27 -12.45 -1.70
N ARG A 120 12.79 -11.47 -0.96
CA ARG A 120 13.38 -11.72 0.36
C ARG A 120 12.33 -12.10 1.38
N LEU A 121 11.22 -11.34 1.46
CA LEU A 121 10.16 -11.55 2.44
C LEU A 121 9.32 -12.80 2.12
N TYR A 122 9.09 -13.09 0.84
CA TYR A 122 8.18 -14.12 0.35
C TYR A 122 8.84 -14.98 -0.75
N PRO A 123 9.90 -15.74 -0.44
CA PRO A 123 10.73 -16.42 -1.45
C PRO A 123 10.00 -17.51 -2.25
N THR A 124 8.89 -18.05 -1.74
CA THR A 124 8.10 -19.11 -2.40
C THR A 124 6.80 -18.59 -2.98
N SER A 125 6.65 -17.27 -3.12
CA SER A 125 5.37 -16.62 -3.40
C SER A 125 5.48 -15.68 -4.59
N GLU A 126 5.76 -16.26 -5.76
CA GLU A 126 5.90 -15.52 -7.02
C GLU A 126 4.70 -14.62 -7.32
N HIS A 127 3.49 -15.08 -6.99
CA HIS A 127 2.24 -14.32 -7.12
C HIS A 127 2.24 -12.93 -6.45
N MET A 128 3.12 -12.67 -5.49
CA MET A 128 3.26 -11.35 -4.87
C MET A 128 3.67 -10.26 -5.85
N LEU A 129 4.37 -10.62 -6.93
CA LEU A 129 4.79 -9.69 -7.99
C LEU A 129 3.67 -9.40 -8.99
N ASP A 130 2.60 -10.19 -9.02
CA ASP A 130 1.50 -10.05 -9.98
C ASP A 130 0.44 -9.03 -9.52
N TYR A 131 0.48 -8.62 -8.25
CA TYR A 131 -0.46 -7.64 -7.72
C TYR A 131 -0.20 -6.25 -8.30
N VAL A 132 -1.18 -5.74 -9.04
CA VAL A 132 -1.17 -4.37 -9.56
C VAL A 132 -1.77 -3.44 -8.50
N PHE A 133 -1.13 -2.29 -8.26
CA PHE A 133 -1.64 -1.29 -7.34
C PHE A 133 -3.10 -0.93 -7.68
N PRO A 134 -4.06 -1.01 -6.74
CA PRO A 134 -5.49 -0.88 -7.02
C PRO A 134 -5.92 0.58 -7.19
N LEU A 135 -5.24 1.34 -8.05
CA LEU A 135 -5.42 2.78 -8.24
C LEU A 135 -6.86 3.16 -8.56
N GLU A 136 -7.46 2.50 -9.54
CA GLU A 136 -8.84 2.79 -9.92
C GLU A 136 -9.83 2.40 -8.83
N LYS A 137 -9.62 1.26 -8.15
CA LYS A 137 -10.48 0.86 -7.03
C LYS A 137 -10.38 1.86 -5.88
N LEU A 138 -9.19 2.37 -5.57
CA LEU A 138 -8.99 3.41 -4.57
C LEU A 138 -9.85 4.65 -4.87
N VAL A 139 -9.97 5.03 -6.15
CA VAL A 139 -10.64 6.29 -6.56
C VAL A 139 -12.13 6.11 -6.92
N ARG A 140 -12.53 4.92 -7.39
CA ARG A 140 -13.88 4.62 -7.89
C ARG A 140 -14.99 4.83 -6.85
N TYR A 141 -14.68 4.68 -5.57
CA TYR A 141 -15.65 4.92 -4.49
C TYR A 141 -16.02 6.40 -4.30
N ASN A 142 -15.38 7.34 -5.02
CA ASN A 142 -15.70 8.77 -4.93
C ASN A 142 -16.62 9.30 -6.07
N ILE A 143 -16.74 8.61 -7.21
CA ILE A 143 -17.47 9.13 -8.40
C ILE A 143 -18.99 8.89 -8.33
N ILE A 144 -19.46 7.84 -7.65
CA ILE A 144 -20.90 7.46 -7.63
C ILE A 144 -21.74 8.42 -6.77
N TYR A 145 -21.14 9.15 -5.83
CA TYR A 145 -21.85 10.12 -4.98
C TYR A 145 -21.74 11.57 -5.47
N THR A 146 -20.69 11.93 -6.22
CA THR A 146 -20.63 13.24 -6.89
C THR A 146 -21.66 13.38 -8.02
N SER A 147 -22.18 12.27 -8.56
CA SER A 147 -23.34 12.30 -9.46
C SER A 147 -24.69 12.40 -8.74
N ASN A 148 -24.77 12.06 -7.45
CA ASN A 148 -25.97 12.25 -6.62
C ASN A 148 -26.00 13.62 -5.93
N ILE A 149 -24.85 14.29 -5.80
CA ILE A 149 -24.78 15.73 -5.54
C ILE A 149 -24.66 16.40 -6.90
N VAL A 150 -25.78 16.44 -7.63
CA VAL A 150 -25.93 17.37 -8.75
C VAL A 150 -25.53 18.75 -8.24
N MET A 151 -24.47 19.32 -8.80
CA MET A 151 -24.32 20.77 -8.88
C MET A 151 -25.61 21.30 -9.51
N GLN A 152 -26.57 21.72 -8.70
CA GLN A 152 -27.61 22.63 -9.16
C GLN A 152 -26.95 24.01 -9.25
N PRO A 153 -26.85 24.61 -10.45
CA PRO A 153 -26.39 25.97 -10.57
C PRO A 153 -27.47 26.90 -10.00
N SER A 154 -27.03 27.88 -9.22
CA SER A 154 -27.76 29.06 -8.73
C SER A 154 -28.76 28.84 -7.59
N HIS A 155 -28.52 29.55 -6.48
CA HIS A 155 -29.52 30.31 -5.71
C HIS A 155 -28.78 31.08 -4.58
N TRP A 156 -27.94 32.05 -4.96
CA TRP A 156 -27.37 33.04 -4.03
C TRP A 156 -28.32 34.24 -3.85
N MET A 157 -29.63 34.02 -3.91
CA MET A 157 -30.60 35.09 -3.69
C MET A 157 -31.64 34.69 -2.65
N SER A 158 -31.75 35.57 -1.66
CA SER A 158 -32.86 35.76 -0.73
C SER A 158 -32.74 35.06 0.63
N ALA A 159 -32.22 35.85 1.57
CA ALA A 159 -32.51 35.78 2.99
C ALA A 159 -34.00 35.53 3.27
N THR A 160 -34.31 34.76 4.30
CA THR A 160 -35.06 35.22 5.49
C THR A 160 -35.21 34.11 6.50
N LEU A 161 -35.24 34.55 7.77
CA LEU A 161 -35.55 33.82 8.99
C LEU A 161 -36.75 32.87 8.84
N ILE A 162 -36.63 31.65 9.37
CA ILE A 162 -37.61 30.85 10.13
C ILE A 162 -37.11 29.39 10.17
N ASN A 163 -37.20 28.78 11.35
CA ASN A 163 -36.66 27.47 11.76
C ASN A 163 -36.81 26.32 10.72
N PRO A 164 -35.80 25.42 10.60
CA PRO A 164 -36.00 24.14 9.93
C PRO A 164 -36.77 23.13 10.83
N PRO A 165 -37.62 22.26 10.26
CA PRO A 165 -38.35 21.23 11.01
C PRO A 165 -37.44 20.06 11.42
N PRO A 166 -37.84 19.27 12.44
CA PRO A 166 -36.97 18.27 13.05
C PRO A 166 -36.98 16.99 12.20
N PHE A 167 -35.86 16.71 11.53
CA PHE A 167 -35.57 15.35 11.09
C PHE A 167 -34.65 14.70 12.11
N PHE A 168 -35.29 13.95 13.02
CA PHE A 168 -34.64 12.92 13.81
C PHE A 168 -34.08 11.85 12.86
N CYS A 169 -32.76 11.81 12.72
CA CYS A 169 -32.04 10.58 12.42
C CYS A 169 -31.16 10.33 13.64
N SER A 170 -31.37 9.21 14.31
CA SER A 170 -30.63 8.77 15.49
C SER A 170 -29.16 8.56 15.13
N THR A 171 -28.37 9.62 15.22
CA THR A 171 -26.91 9.54 15.15
C THR A 171 -26.40 8.96 16.46
N VAL A 172 -25.97 7.70 16.41
CA VAL A 172 -24.86 7.25 17.25
C VAL A 172 -23.73 8.24 17.01
N SER A 173 -23.37 8.99 18.04
CA SER A 173 -22.28 9.97 18.05
C SER A 173 -20.96 9.25 17.80
N ARG A 174 -20.62 9.00 16.54
CA ARG A 174 -19.26 8.65 16.15
C ARG A 174 -18.39 9.90 16.36
N PRO A 175 -17.26 9.79 17.09
CA PRO A 175 -16.39 10.93 17.33
C PRO A 175 -15.93 11.51 16.00
N GLN A 176 -15.87 12.83 15.95
CA GLN A 176 -15.61 13.62 14.75
C GLN A 176 -14.31 13.17 14.06
N HIS A 177 -14.44 12.40 12.98
CA HIS A 177 -13.36 12.07 12.04
C HIS A 177 -13.00 13.34 11.26
N LYS A 178 -12.31 14.28 11.91
CA LYS A 178 -11.92 15.56 11.30
C LYS A 178 -10.58 15.52 10.57
N VAL A 179 -9.98 14.34 10.46
CA VAL A 179 -8.75 14.11 9.70
C VAL A 179 -8.94 12.75 9.04
N ILE A 180 -9.24 12.74 7.74
CA ILE A 180 -8.60 11.95 6.68
C ILE A 180 -9.33 12.37 5.41
N ALA A 181 -8.68 13.26 4.64
CA ALA A 181 -8.98 13.66 3.27
C ALA A 181 -10.43 14.11 2.98
N SER A 182 -10.58 15.39 2.62
CA SER A 182 -11.75 15.87 1.87
C SER A 182 -12.01 14.98 0.64
N GLY A 183 -12.86 13.96 0.79
CA GLY A 183 -13.29 13.05 -0.27
C GLY A 183 -12.76 11.60 -0.26
N TYR A 184 -12.03 11.11 0.76
CA TYR A 184 -11.73 9.67 0.86
C TYR A 184 -12.90 8.94 1.52
N GLN A 185 -13.62 8.11 0.75
CA GLN A 185 -14.70 7.27 1.29
C GLN A 185 -14.15 5.89 1.68
N ILE A 186 -14.57 5.40 2.84
CA ILE A 186 -14.18 4.08 3.34
C ILE A 186 -14.95 3.01 2.57
N ASP A 187 -14.24 2.11 1.89
CA ASP A 187 -14.86 0.89 1.35
C ASP A 187 -15.15 -0.07 2.50
N LEU A 188 -16.43 -0.17 2.87
CA LEU A 188 -16.88 -0.97 4.01
C LEU A 188 -16.48 -2.45 3.93
N PRO A 189 -16.56 -3.14 2.77
CA PRO A 189 -16.00 -4.49 2.60
C PRO A 189 -14.50 -4.57 2.92
N SER A 190 -13.70 -3.60 2.47
CA SER A 190 -12.27 -3.53 2.78
C SER A 190 -12.01 -3.31 4.27
N GLU A 191 -12.78 -2.43 4.91
CA GLU A 191 -12.69 -2.19 6.35
C GLU A 191 -13.00 -3.47 7.16
N ILE A 192 -14.09 -4.17 6.82
CA ILE A 192 -14.46 -5.43 7.48
C ILE A 192 -13.36 -6.47 7.31
N THR A 193 -12.89 -6.68 6.07
CA THR A 193 -11.86 -7.69 5.78
C THR A 193 -10.55 -7.39 6.48
N TRP A 194 -10.15 -6.12 6.54
CA TRP A 194 -8.95 -5.68 7.24
C TRP A 194 -9.06 -5.92 8.76
N LEU A 195 -10.20 -5.57 9.36
CA LEU A 195 -10.45 -5.80 10.78
C LEU A 195 -10.50 -7.29 11.13
N GLU A 196 -11.11 -8.12 10.27
CA GLU A 196 -11.11 -9.58 10.43
C GLU A 196 -9.70 -10.18 10.35
N TYR A 197 -8.85 -9.66 9.46
CA TYR A 197 -7.48 -10.14 9.30
C TYR A 197 -6.56 -9.71 10.44
N THR A 198 -6.63 -8.43 10.83
CA THR A 198 -5.71 -7.84 11.82
C THR A 198 -6.23 -7.99 13.25
N GLY A 199 -7.53 -8.20 13.44
CA GLY A 199 -8.22 -8.35 14.72
C GLY A 199 -8.40 -7.06 15.51
N ASN A 200 -7.36 -6.21 15.57
CA ASN A 200 -7.36 -5.01 16.42
C ASN A 200 -6.87 -3.74 15.70
N GLU A 201 -6.42 -3.80 14.46
CA GLU A 201 -5.84 -2.65 13.75
C GLU A 201 -6.93 -1.88 12.99
N PRO A 202 -7.21 -0.61 13.33
CA PRO A 202 -8.29 0.14 12.69
C PRO A 202 -8.00 0.34 11.20
N TYR A 203 -9.02 0.35 10.35
CA TYR A 203 -8.81 0.60 8.92
C TYR A 203 -8.30 2.03 8.68
N VAL A 204 -8.85 3.01 9.39
CA VAL A 204 -8.40 4.41 9.37
C VAL A 204 -7.57 4.69 10.62
N LEU A 205 -6.32 5.14 10.46
CA LEU A 205 -5.51 5.61 11.60
C LEU A 205 -5.96 6.98 12.07
N ALA A 206 -6.68 7.05 13.19
CA ALA A 206 -6.95 8.33 13.85
C ALA A 206 -5.77 8.75 14.73
N LEU A 207 -5.65 10.06 15.02
CA LEU A 207 -4.60 10.59 15.89
C LEU A 207 -4.55 9.90 17.26
N ASN A 208 -5.71 9.53 17.82
CA ASN A 208 -5.77 8.79 19.08
C ASN A 208 -5.15 7.39 18.95
N ASP A 209 -5.31 6.71 17.82
CA ASP A 209 -4.74 5.38 17.61
C ASP A 209 -3.22 5.46 17.51
N ILE A 210 -2.67 6.59 17.05
CA ILE A 210 -1.22 6.84 16.98
C ILE A 210 -0.59 6.79 18.38
N THR A 211 -1.23 7.40 19.39
CA THR A 211 -0.63 7.66 20.70
C THR A 211 -0.96 6.63 21.78
N THR A 212 -2.01 5.82 21.63
CA THR A 212 -2.59 5.08 22.77
C THR A 212 -1.99 3.69 23.00
N ARG A 213 -1.45 3.02 21.96
CA ARG A 213 -0.95 1.63 22.06
C ARG A 213 0.57 1.55 22.08
N LEU A 214 1.15 0.54 22.73
CA LEU A 214 2.59 0.27 22.64
C LEU A 214 2.92 -0.46 21.33
N VAL A 215 4.15 -0.30 20.84
CA VAL A 215 4.68 -1.11 19.72
C VAL A 215 5.40 -2.32 20.26
N ALA A 216 4.98 -3.50 19.79
CA ALA A 216 5.64 -4.76 20.08
C ALA A 216 6.84 -4.98 19.13
N PHE A 217 7.93 -5.52 19.66
CA PHE A 217 9.09 -5.90 18.87
C PHE A 217 9.83 -7.09 19.51
N SER A 218 10.59 -7.83 18.69
CA SER A 218 11.50 -8.86 19.19
C SER A 218 12.86 -8.26 19.52
N CYS A 219 13.31 -8.46 20.76
CA CYS A 219 14.60 -7.99 21.21
C CYS A 219 15.76 -8.68 20.47
N PRO A 220 16.69 -7.94 19.84
CA PRO A 220 17.75 -8.55 19.02
C PRO A 220 18.82 -9.31 19.83
N TRP A 221 18.94 -9.10 21.15
CA TRP A 221 19.87 -9.87 22.00
C TRP A 221 19.22 -11.10 22.62
N CYS A 222 18.05 -10.97 23.25
CA CYS A 222 17.42 -12.07 23.99
C CYS A 222 16.26 -12.75 23.27
N SER A 223 15.86 -12.26 22.10
CA SER A 223 14.74 -12.76 21.28
C SER A 223 13.35 -12.74 21.94
N LYS A 224 13.23 -12.20 23.17
CA LYS A 224 11.94 -12.05 23.87
C LYS A 224 11.13 -10.89 23.28
N GLN A 225 9.82 -11.07 23.15
CA GLN A 225 8.88 -10.02 22.80
C GLN A 225 8.87 -8.94 23.89
N SER A 226 8.99 -7.70 23.47
CA SER A 226 9.04 -6.52 24.33
C SER A 226 8.16 -5.43 23.75
N GLU A 227 7.78 -4.47 24.59
CA GLU A 227 6.94 -3.35 24.18
C GLU A 227 7.62 -2.01 24.46
N ILE A 228 7.33 -1.00 23.64
CA ILE A 228 7.86 0.35 23.81
C ILE A 228 6.88 1.40 23.30
N GLN A 229 7.03 2.64 23.78
CA GLN A 229 6.25 3.78 23.30
C GLN A 229 6.56 4.11 21.84
N TRP A 230 5.52 4.49 21.09
CA TRP A 230 5.67 4.89 19.68
C TRP A 230 6.63 6.04 19.48
N GLU A 231 6.64 7.03 20.37
CA GLU A 231 7.54 8.17 20.26
C GLU A 231 9.01 7.71 20.28
N THR A 232 9.38 6.87 21.25
CA THR A 232 10.73 6.33 21.37
C THR A 232 11.10 5.46 20.17
N TRP A 233 10.16 4.63 19.69
CA TRP A 233 10.38 3.78 18.52
C TRP A 233 10.61 4.59 17.25
N ALA A 234 9.74 5.56 16.98
CA ALA A 234 9.83 6.45 15.83
C ALA A 234 11.13 7.26 15.84
N ARG A 235 11.52 7.78 17.01
CA ARG A 235 12.80 8.47 17.20
C ARG A 235 14.00 7.57 16.93
N VAL A 236 14.02 6.35 17.45
CA VAL A 236 15.13 5.41 17.20
C VAL A 236 15.21 5.00 15.73
N LYS A 237 14.08 4.88 15.03
CA LYS A 237 14.04 4.56 13.59
C LYS A 237 14.57 5.70 12.72
N THR A 238 14.25 6.95 13.05
CA THR A 238 14.46 8.11 12.17
C THR A 238 15.65 8.99 12.56
N GLN A 239 16.08 8.97 13.82
CA GLN A 239 17.17 9.82 14.33
C GLN A 239 18.40 8.99 14.67
N LYS A 240 19.58 9.48 14.25
CA LYS A 240 20.85 8.80 14.49
C LYS A 240 21.27 8.87 15.96
N GLY A 241 21.90 7.81 16.45
CA GLY A 241 22.51 7.75 17.78
C GLY A 241 21.56 7.50 18.94
N LEU A 242 20.25 7.44 18.70
CA LEU A 242 19.26 7.15 19.73
C LEU A 242 19.17 5.67 20.05
N SER A 243 18.81 5.37 21.30
CA SER A 243 18.65 4.00 21.78
C SER A 243 17.71 3.90 22.96
N PHE A 244 17.12 2.73 23.16
CA PHE A 244 16.37 2.34 24.36
C PHE A 244 16.97 1.08 24.99
N ARG A 245 16.39 0.58 26.08
CA ARG A 245 16.82 -0.69 26.72
C ARG A 245 15.69 -1.71 26.68
N CYS A 246 16.03 -2.97 26.41
CA CYS A 246 15.06 -4.06 26.47
C CYS A 246 14.58 -4.27 27.92
N GLN A 247 13.27 -4.46 28.10
CA GLN A 247 12.65 -4.69 29.40
C GLN A 247 13.07 -6.02 30.05
N HIS A 248 13.54 -7.00 29.26
CA HIS A 248 13.91 -8.33 29.77
C HIS A 248 15.40 -8.52 30.03
N CYS A 249 16.27 -8.02 29.13
CA CYS A 249 17.72 -8.24 29.21
C CYS A 249 18.52 -6.96 29.42
N THR A 250 17.87 -5.79 29.45
CA THR A 250 18.48 -4.46 29.67
C THR A 250 19.52 -4.00 28.63
N ALA A 251 19.79 -4.83 27.62
CA ALA A 251 20.70 -4.53 26.53
C ALA A 251 20.22 -3.31 25.71
N LYS A 252 21.19 -2.51 25.24
CA LYS A 252 20.96 -1.24 24.54
C LYS A 252 20.54 -1.48 23.10
N CYS A 253 19.34 -1.04 22.74
CA CYS A 253 18.75 -1.18 21.42
C CYS A 253 18.71 0.12 20.63
N ASN A 254 19.21 0.08 19.40
CA ASN A 254 19.16 1.16 18.42
C ASN A 254 18.77 0.62 17.03
N ALA A 255 18.60 1.51 16.05
CA ALA A 255 18.28 1.13 14.66
C ALA A 255 19.23 0.06 14.10
N ASP A 256 20.54 0.22 14.30
CA ASP A 256 21.55 -0.69 13.75
C ASP A 256 21.45 -2.09 14.35
N THR A 257 21.17 -2.20 15.65
CA THR A 257 21.02 -3.50 16.33
C THR A 257 19.72 -4.21 15.95
N LEU A 258 18.64 -3.46 15.73
CA LEU A 258 17.37 -4.00 15.22
C LEU A 258 17.54 -4.51 13.78
N SER A 259 18.17 -3.71 12.92
CA SER A 259 18.51 -4.08 11.54
C SER A 259 19.50 -5.24 11.48
N GLY A 260 20.52 -5.24 12.34
CA GLY A 260 21.52 -6.30 12.43
C GLY A 260 20.90 -7.64 12.81
N ARG A 261 19.88 -7.65 13.67
CA ARG A 261 19.13 -8.88 13.96
C ARG A 261 18.39 -9.42 12.74
N ARG A 262 17.68 -8.55 12.01
CA ARG A 262 17.00 -8.95 10.76
C ARG A 262 17.99 -9.56 9.77
N PHE A 263 19.16 -8.92 9.62
CA PHE A 263 20.24 -9.45 8.78
C PHE A 263 20.74 -10.82 9.25
N LEU A 264 20.94 -11.02 10.55
CA LEU A 264 21.35 -12.32 11.09
C LEU A 264 20.28 -13.40 10.86
N ASP A 265 19.01 -13.05 10.98
CA ASP A 265 17.90 -13.95 10.67
C ASP A 265 17.88 -14.31 9.17
N ASP A 266 18.10 -13.34 8.28
CA ASP A 266 18.22 -13.56 6.84
C ASP A 266 19.43 -14.46 6.48
N VAL A 267 20.58 -14.24 7.13
CA VAL A 267 21.76 -15.12 7.00
C VAL A 267 21.48 -16.52 7.49
N ALA A 268 20.77 -16.67 8.61
CA ALA A 268 20.38 -17.98 9.13
C ALA A 268 19.43 -18.72 8.17
N LEU A 269 18.49 -18.01 7.53
CA LEU A 269 17.61 -18.57 6.51
C LEU A 269 18.40 -18.96 5.25
N TYR A 270 19.29 -18.11 4.75
CA TYR A 270 20.14 -18.41 3.60
C TYR A 270 21.04 -19.63 3.82
N ARG A 271 21.58 -19.80 5.03
CA ARG A 271 22.39 -20.97 5.36
C ARG A 271 21.60 -22.28 5.30
N ARG A 272 20.30 -22.24 5.61
CA ARG A 272 19.40 -23.40 5.49
C ARG A 272 18.96 -23.64 4.05
N ASP A 273 18.79 -22.58 3.28
CA ASP A 273 18.29 -22.60 1.92
C ASP A 273 19.02 -21.56 1.06
N ARG A 274 19.96 -22.04 0.24
CA ARG A 274 20.84 -21.20 -0.59
C ARG A 274 20.12 -20.53 -1.77
N THR A 275 18.84 -20.84 -1.98
CA THR A 275 18.02 -20.17 -3.00
C THR A 275 17.47 -18.83 -2.53
N ARG A 276 17.59 -18.52 -1.22
CA ARG A 276 17.11 -17.27 -0.64
C ARG A 276 18.07 -16.11 -0.89
N PHE A 277 17.53 -14.91 -1.01
CA PHE A 277 18.34 -13.71 -1.19
C PHE A 277 18.74 -13.09 0.15
N LEU A 278 20.01 -12.70 0.27
CA LEU A 278 20.50 -11.79 1.30
C LEU A 278 20.33 -10.36 0.79
N ALA A 279 19.15 -9.75 0.91
CA ALA A 279 19.00 -8.37 0.43
C ALA A 279 19.64 -7.36 1.40
N TYR A 280 19.96 -6.20 0.85
CA TYR A 280 20.55 -5.08 1.58
C TYR A 280 19.66 -4.63 2.74
N ILE A 281 20.30 -4.34 3.86
CA ILE A 281 19.70 -3.79 5.08
C ILE A 281 19.06 -2.44 4.73
N HIS A 282 17.75 -2.38 4.52
CA HIS A 282 16.84 -1.30 4.93
C HIS A 282 15.47 -1.47 4.26
N LEU A 283 14.55 -2.16 4.93
CA LEU A 283 13.14 -1.86 4.72
C LEU A 283 12.84 -0.56 5.48
N PHE A 284 12.51 0.46 4.69
CA PHE A 284 11.71 1.66 4.90
C PHE A 284 12.03 2.56 6.11
N LEU A 285 12.15 3.86 5.81
CA LEU A 285 12.45 4.98 6.73
C LEU A 285 13.92 5.10 7.18
N ARG A 286 14.82 5.25 6.21
CA ARG A 286 15.68 6.44 6.19
C ARG A 286 15.17 7.33 5.04
N ILE A 287 14.05 8.02 5.28
CA ILE A 287 13.69 9.21 4.48
C ILE A 287 14.58 10.35 4.98
#